data_AF-A0A7W4DYS0-F1
#
_entry.id   AF-A0A7W4DYS0-F1
#
_cell.length_a   1.000
_cell.length_b   1.000
_cell.length_c   1.000
_cell.angle_alpha   90.00
_cell.angle_beta   90.00
_cell.angle_gamma   90.00
#
_symmetry.space_group_name_H-M   'P 1'
#
loop_
_entity.id
_entity.type
_entity.pdbx_description
1 polymer ?
#
loop_
_entity_poly.entity_id
_entity_poly.type
_entity_poly.pdbx_seq_one_letter_code
_entity_poly.pdbx_strand_id
1 'polypeptide(L)'
;GKVPSNARGARAAGGRRTGAGDFDFSNEVQYGGTVRAALEEVSVQESVRTFSSVEKLLSAAGYMRGNVSLDVDATTNLATDFSPELKSLQASGTLRTSVLSLEGVPAFEKLGAMLGNDYISKPALKKVKIPFRIEDGNVIFSPFEFSVNGVKGTMGGKVGLDQTVDYDIAMSVPRGALGKGAEVLGQLESNLPKGVSLGAEIPIGVRVSGPAKAPKVELTVAKDFANQLRGYAEQKVQEIKSQVESKVQEAKVEAQKQIDASLAQAEAEAAKIRAQAKEQTERLLEEAQAKADALVAEAATKGALAGFAAKKAADKLMEEARSRANGILSEADRKAEAVVREAKSKSQL
;
A
#
# COMPACT_ATOMS: atom_id res chain seq x y z
N GLY A 1 2.31 8.23 16.25
CA GLY A 1 0.98 8.88 16.31
C GLY A 1 0.50 9.18 14.91
N LYS A 2 -0.81 9.08 14.63
CA LYS A 2 -1.39 9.39 13.31
C LYS A 2 -1.67 10.88 13.15
N VAL A 3 -1.26 11.45 12.02
CA VAL A 3 -1.52 12.86 11.69
C VAL A 3 -2.46 12.94 10.50
N PRO A 4 -3.77 13.11 10.72
CA PRO A 4 -4.71 13.33 9.63
C PRO A 4 -4.53 14.73 9.03
N SER A 5 -4.45 14.81 7.70
CA SER A 5 -4.56 16.07 6.97
C SER A 5 -5.94 16.17 6.30
N ASN A 6 -6.75 17.14 6.75
CA ASN A 6 -8.06 17.37 6.16
C ASN A 6 -7.94 17.94 4.74
N ALA A 7 -8.91 17.59 3.88
CA ALA A 7 -9.02 18.09 2.52
C ALA A 7 -9.06 19.62 2.50
N ARG A 8 -7.95 20.25 2.11
CA ARG A 8 -7.88 21.69 1.85
C ARG A 8 -7.64 21.90 0.37
N GLY A 9 -8.48 22.73 -0.25
CA GLY A 9 -8.24 23.24 -1.60
C GLY A 9 -6.94 24.05 -1.60
N ALA A 10 -5.97 23.64 -2.41
CA ALA A 10 -4.70 24.33 -2.59
C ALA A 10 -4.36 24.43 -4.08
N ARG A 11 -3.45 25.33 -4.45
CA ARG A 11 -2.85 25.31 -5.80
C ARG A 11 -1.59 24.46 -5.77
N ALA A 12 -1.39 23.62 -6.78
CA ALA A 12 -0.18 22.82 -6.96
C ALA A 12 0.12 22.68 -8.45
N ALA A 13 1.37 22.95 -8.84
CA ALA A 13 1.84 22.86 -10.23
C ALA A 13 0.85 23.48 -11.26
N GLY A 14 0.44 24.73 -10.99
CA GLY A 14 -0.46 25.52 -11.84
C GLY A 14 -1.96 25.18 -11.73
N GLY A 15 -2.30 24.01 -11.18
CA GLY A 15 -3.67 23.50 -11.08
C GLY A 15 -4.29 23.60 -9.68
N ARG A 16 -5.50 23.04 -9.52
CA ARG A 16 -6.19 22.90 -8.23
C ARG A 16 -5.94 21.53 -7.65
N ARG A 17 -5.74 21.46 -6.33
CA ARG A 17 -5.55 20.22 -5.58
C ARG A 17 -6.55 20.15 -4.46
N THR A 18 -7.20 19.00 -4.33
CA THR A 18 -7.94 18.59 -3.14
C THR A 18 -7.46 17.21 -2.76
N GLY A 19 -7.01 17.01 -1.52
CA GLY A 19 -6.54 15.69 -1.10
C GLY A 19 -6.56 15.55 0.41
N ALA A 20 -6.72 14.33 0.86
CA ALA A 20 -6.60 13.92 2.26
C ALA A 20 -5.48 12.89 2.35
N GLY A 21 -4.61 13.05 3.34
CA GLY A 21 -3.53 12.10 3.63
C GLY A 21 -3.50 11.79 5.11
N ASP A 22 -3.22 10.54 5.44
CA ASP A 22 -2.97 10.07 6.81
C ASP A 22 -1.55 9.50 6.85
N PHE A 23 -0.76 9.96 7.82
CA PHE A 23 0.62 9.53 8.02
C PHE A 23 0.72 8.89 9.40
N ASP A 24 1.18 7.64 9.43
CA ASP A 24 1.34 6.89 10.67
C ASP A 24 2.79 6.90 11.12
N PHE A 25 3.07 7.71 12.15
CA PHE A 25 4.37 7.81 12.80
C PHE A 25 4.47 6.97 14.06
N SER A 26 3.64 5.92 14.21
CA SER A 26 3.58 5.12 15.45
C SER A 26 4.60 3.98 15.47
N ASN A 27 5.20 3.66 14.32
CA ASN A 27 6.28 2.70 14.20
C ASN A 27 7.61 3.43 13.94
N GLU A 28 8.50 3.44 14.93
CA GLU A 28 9.81 4.11 14.87
C GLU A 28 10.81 3.43 13.92
N VAL A 29 10.49 2.22 13.42
CA VAL A 29 11.34 1.45 12.51
C VAL A 29 10.99 1.71 11.04
N GLN A 30 9.73 1.99 10.72
CA GLN A 30 9.27 2.27 9.35
C GLN A 30 7.95 3.05 9.36
N TYR A 31 7.93 4.23 8.74
CA TYR A 31 6.75 5.09 8.70
C TYR A 31 5.86 4.75 7.50
N GLY A 32 4.55 4.65 7.71
CA GLY A 32 3.57 4.40 6.64
C GLY A 32 2.82 5.67 6.24
N GLY A 33 2.59 5.86 4.95
CA GLY A 33 1.78 6.95 4.41
C GLY A 33 0.64 6.43 3.54
N THR A 34 -0.57 6.94 3.76
CA THR A 34 -1.72 6.76 2.87
C THR A 34 -2.14 8.12 2.30
N VAL A 35 -2.27 8.21 0.99
CA VAL A 35 -2.59 9.44 0.27
C VAL A 35 -3.76 9.20 -0.67
N ARG A 36 -4.84 9.97 -0.48
CA ARG A 36 -5.90 10.12 -1.48
C ARG A 36 -5.90 11.54 -2.01
N ALA A 37 -5.65 11.70 -3.30
CA ALA A 37 -5.57 13.01 -3.91
C ALA A 37 -6.34 13.06 -5.23
N ALA A 38 -7.06 14.16 -5.40
CA ALA A 38 -7.61 14.61 -6.66
C ALA A 38 -6.88 15.91 -7.06
N LEU A 39 -6.29 15.88 -8.24
CA LEU A 39 -5.56 16.98 -8.86
C LEU A 39 -6.30 17.35 -10.13
N GLU A 40 -6.59 18.63 -10.33
CA GLU A 40 -7.28 19.14 -11.50
C GLU A 40 -6.39 20.11 -12.27
N GLU A 41 -6.29 19.89 -13.58
CA GLU A 41 -5.57 20.75 -14.53
C GLU A 41 -4.14 21.11 -14.12
N VAL A 42 -3.41 20.13 -13.60
CA VAL A 42 -2.02 20.29 -13.18
C VAL A 42 -1.09 20.21 -14.38
N SER A 43 -0.10 21.12 -14.43
CA SER A 43 0.96 21.13 -15.44
C SER A 43 1.90 19.95 -15.23
N VAL A 44 2.06 19.11 -16.26
CA VAL A 44 3.00 17.98 -16.22
C VAL A 44 4.43 18.48 -16.05
N GLN A 45 4.79 19.56 -16.74
CA GLN A 45 6.12 20.14 -16.71
C GLN A 45 6.51 20.64 -15.30
N GLU A 46 5.58 21.31 -14.63
CA GLU A 46 5.80 21.76 -13.25
C GLU A 46 5.86 20.57 -12.29
N SER A 47 4.98 19.57 -12.49
CA SER A 47 4.97 18.37 -11.65
C SER A 47 6.28 17.59 -11.73
N VAL A 48 6.86 17.41 -12.91
CA VAL A 48 8.15 16.74 -13.08
C VAL A 48 9.28 17.52 -12.40
N ARG A 49 9.27 18.85 -12.49
CA ARG A 49 10.27 19.70 -11.83
C ARG A 49 10.15 19.69 -10.31
N THR A 50 8.93 19.65 -9.78
CA THR A 50 8.66 19.68 -8.34
C THR A 50 8.81 18.31 -7.69
N PHE A 51 8.41 17.24 -8.38
CA PHE A 51 8.34 15.89 -7.83
C PHE A 51 9.31 14.96 -8.58
N SER A 52 10.52 14.83 -8.06
CA SER A 52 11.56 13.94 -8.63
C SER A 52 11.11 12.47 -8.72
N SER A 53 10.18 12.04 -7.87
CA SER A 53 9.54 10.71 -7.93
C SER A 53 8.76 10.49 -9.23
N VAL A 54 8.13 11.53 -9.79
CA VAL A 54 7.37 11.43 -11.05
C VAL A 54 8.31 11.13 -12.21
N GLU A 55 9.46 11.81 -12.27
CA GLU A 55 10.48 11.55 -13.29
C GLU A 55 11.09 10.14 -13.17
N LYS A 56 11.32 9.68 -11.93
CA LYS A 56 11.85 8.33 -11.66
C LYS A 56 10.86 7.22 -12.05
N LEU A 57 9.56 7.44 -11.82
CA LEU A 57 8.51 6.48 -12.15
C LEU A 57 8.13 6.51 -13.64
N LEU A 58 8.18 7.68 -14.27
CA LEU A 58 7.79 7.90 -15.66
C LEU A 58 8.88 8.66 -16.41
N SER A 59 9.83 7.91 -16.98
CA SER A 59 10.93 8.46 -17.80
C SER A 59 10.44 9.31 -18.98
N ALA A 60 9.24 9.02 -19.50
CA ALA A 60 8.62 9.80 -20.56
C ALA A 60 8.09 11.17 -20.10
N ALA A 61 7.95 11.43 -18.80
CA ALA A 61 7.31 12.64 -18.28
C ALA A 61 8.06 13.93 -18.66
N GLY A 62 9.38 13.86 -18.83
CA GLY A 62 10.19 14.98 -19.33
C GLY A 62 9.84 15.43 -20.76
N TYR A 63 9.25 14.55 -21.56
CA TYR A 63 8.82 14.76 -22.95
C TYR A 63 7.33 15.12 -23.08
N MET A 64 6.61 15.14 -21.95
CA MET A 64 5.18 15.42 -21.92
C MET A 64 4.93 16.91 -21.72
N ARG A 65 4.00 17.46 -22.48
CA ARG A 65 3.60 18.87 -22.41
C ARG A 65 2.09 19.00 -22.32
N GLY A 66 1.61 19.70 -21.30
CA GLY A 66 0.19 20.02 -21.15
C GLY A 66 -0.32 19.83 -19.72
N ASN A 67 -1.64 19.87 -19.60
CA ASN A 67 -2.32 19.78 -18.31
C ASN A 67 -3.07 18.46 -18.20
N VAL A 68 -2.99 17.86 -17.01
CA VAL A 68 -3.64 16.60 -16.66
C VAL A 68 -4.41 16.76 -15.35
N SER A 69 -5.48 15.98 -15.23
CA SER A 69 -6.14 15.77 -13.95
C SER A 69 -5.85 14.35 -13.48
N LEU A 70 -5.68 14.14 -12.18
CA LEU A 70 -5.26 12.87 -11.61
C LEU A 70 -6.11 12.58 -10.37
N ASP A 71 -6.78 11.44 -10.36
CA ASP A 71 -7.28 10.83 -9.13
C ASP A 71 -6.32 9.70 -8.76
N VAL A 72 -5.84 9.70 -7.52
CA VAL A 72 -4.92 8.68 -7.02
C VAL A 72 -5.25 8.30 -5.57
N ASP A 73 -5.26 7.00 -5.32
CA ASP A 73 -5.18 6.39 -4.00
C ASP A 73 -3.84 5.65 -3.92
N ALA A 74 -3.02 5.99 -2.93
CA ALA A 74 -1.66 5.48 -2.79
C ALA A 74 -1.32 5.15 -1.33
N THR A 75 -0.57 4.07 -1.15
CA THR A 75 0.08 3.66 0.09
C THR A 75 1.58 3.48 -0.15
N THR A 76 2.41 3.87 0.80
CA THR A 76 3.87 3.76 0.67
C THR A 76 4.50 3.72 2.05
N ASN A 77 5.66 3.09 2.16
CA ASN A 77 6.57 3.34 3.26
C ASN A 77 7.32 4.64 2.99
N LEU A 78 7.73 5.31 4.06
CA LEU A 78 8.56 6.50 4.00
C LEU A 78 9.95 6.18 4.54
N ALA A 79 10.96 6.71 3.87
CA ALA A 79 12.33 6.71 4.37
C ALA A 79 12.47 7.66 5.56
N THR A 80 13.63 7.65 6.22
CA THR A 80 13.93 8.52 7.38
C THR A 80 13.89 10.01 7.06
N ASP A 81 14.02 10.40 5.78
CA ASP A 81 13.85 11.76 5.30
C ASP A 81 12.39 12.10 4.92
N PHE A 82 11.45 11.20 5.25
CA PHE A 82 10.03 11.25 4.92
C PHE A 82 9.71 11.23 3.41
N SER A 83 10.67 10.85 2.56
CA SER A 83 10.42 10.62 1.14
C SER A 83 9.74 9.25 0.90
N PRO A 84 8.87 9.11 -0.11
CA PRO A 84 8.22 7.84 -0.41
C PRO A 84 9.23 6.82 -0.97
N GLU A 85 9.27 5.64 -0.38
CA GLU A 85 10.03 4.51 -0.89
C GLU A 85 9.35 3.92 -2.13
N LEU A 86 9.86 4.25 -3.32
CA LEU A 86 9.20 3.93 -4.59
C LEU A 86 8.95 2.43 -4.85
N LYS A 87 9.70 1.53 -4.20
CA LYS A 87 9.48 0.08 -4.29
C LYS A 87 8.30 -0.41 -3.45
N SER A 88 8.00 0.26 -2.34
CA SER A 88 6.84 -0.06 -1.49
C SER A 88 5.58 0.71 -1.90
N LEU A 89 5.72 1.70 -2.78
CA LEU A 89 4.61 2.46 -3.33
C LEU A 89 3.62 1.55 -4.06
N GLN A 90 2.43 1.45 -3.51
CA GLN A 90 1.26 0.88 -4.17
C GLN A 90 0.27 2.00 -4.44
N ALA A 91 -0.09 2.20 -5.70
CA ALA A 91 -1.03 3.26 -6.05
C ALA A 91 -2.00 2.80 -7.13
N SER A 92 -3.22 3.31 -7.13
CA SER A 92 -4.19 3.11 -8.21
C SER A 92 -4.92 4.41 -8.50
N GLY A 93 -5.29 4.62 -9.75
CA GLY A 93 -5.87 5.89 -10.11
C GLY A 93 -6.26 6.01 -11.57
N THR A 94 -6.70 7.20 -11.93
CA THR A 94 -7.02 7.57 -13.31
C THR A 94 -6.40 8.91 -13.62
N LEU A 95 -5.55 8.93 -14.64
CA LEU A 95 -5.05 10.14 -15.26
C LEU A 95 -6.01 10.56 -16.38
N ARG A 96 -6.38 11.84 -16.44
CA ARG A 96 -7.24 12.40 -17.49
C ARG A 96 -6.50 13.53 -18.18
N THR A 97 -6.42 13.47 -19.50
CA THR A 97 -5.75 14.52 -20.29
C THR A 97 -6.78 15.53 -20.79
N SER A 98 -6.48 16.82 -20.69
CA SER A 98 -7.23 17.83 -21.47
C SER A 98 -6.67 17.85 -22.89
N VAL A 99 -5.40 18.22 -23.00
CA VAL A 99 -4.53 18.01 -24.15
C VAL A 99 -3.14 17.71 -23.60
N LEU A 100 -2.56 16.60 -24.02
CA LEU A 100 -1.24 16.17 -23.59
C LEU A 100 -0.42 15.80 -24.82
N SER A 101 0.57 16.63 -25.15
CA SER A 101 1.51 16.37 -26.24
C SER A 101 2.67 15.53 -25.75
N LEU A 102 3.05 14.53 -26.54
CA LEU A 102 4.22 13.68 -26.33
C LEU A 102 5.27 14.06 -27.38
N GLU A 103 6.24 14.88 -26.98
CA GLU A 103 7.22 15.47 -27.90
C GLU A 103 8.63 14.99 -27.54
N GLY A 104 9.27 14.24 -28.45
CA GLY A 104 10.62 13.72 -28.23
C GLY A 104 10.68 12.39 -27.49
N VAL A 105 9.57 11.66 -27.38
CA VAL A 105 9.56 10.32 -26.79
C VAL A 105 10.19 9.34 -27.80
N PRO A 106 11.33 8.69 -27.49
CA PRO A 106 12.08 7.90 -28.47
C PRO A 106 11.29 6.78 -29.15
N ALA A 107 10.34 6.18 -28.44
CA ALA A 107 9.49 5.14 -29.01
C ALA A 107 8.52 5.68 -30.07
N PHE A 108 7.86 6.81 -29.80
CA PHE A 108 6.95 7.44 -30.75
C PHE A 108 7.73 7.99 -31.94
N GLU A 109 8.92 8.57 -31.74
CA GLU A 109 9.77 9.01 -32.84
C GLU A 109 10.17 7.85 -33.77
N LYS A 110 10.64 6.72 -33.21
CA LYS A 110 10.93 5.51 -34.00
C LYS A 110 9.70 4.99 -34.74
N LEU A 111 8.56 4.93 -34.06
CA LEU A 111 7.31 4.46 -34.66
C LEU A 111 6.85 5.37 -35.81
N GLY A 112 6.88 6.69 -35.60
CA GLY A 112 6.54 7.67 -36.64
C GLY A 112 7.50 7.60 -37.83
N ALA A 113 8.79 7.37 -37.60
CA ALA A 113 9.77 7.15 -38.68
C ALA A 113 9.50 5.87 -39.48
N MET A 114 9.15 4.76 -38.81
CA MET A 114 8.80 3.49 -39.47
C MET A 114 7.52 3.60 -40.30
N LEU A 115 6.51 4.30 -39.79
CA LEU A 115 5.23 4.47 -40.49
C LEU A 115 5.26 5.64 -41.51
N GLY A 116 6.30 6.48 -41.45
CA GLY A 116 6.42 7.71 -42.24
C GLY A 116 5.29 8.69 -41.93
N ASN A 117 4.91 8.83 -40.67
CA ASN A 117 3.78 9.65 -40.22
C ASN A 117 4.18 10.52 -39.01
N ASP A 118 4.27 11.82 -39.26
CA ASP A 118 4.66 12.82 -38.25
C ASP A 118 3.64 12.98 -37.12
N TYR A 119 2.37 12.64 -37.36
CA TYR A 119 1.35 12.69 -36.31
C TYR A 119 1.51 11.57 -35.28
N ILE A 120 2.20 10.48 -35.65
CA ILE A 120 2.52 9.37 -34.76
C ILE A 120 3.82 9.62 -34.00
N SER A 121 4.75 10.42 -34.56
CA SER A 121 5.98 10.80 -33.87
C SER A 121 5.75 11.77 -32.71
N LYS A 122 4.73 12.64 -32.83
CA LYS A 122 4.37 13.64 -31.82
C LYS A 122 2.88 13.59 -31.48
N PRO A 123 2.39 12.50 -30.86
CA PRO A 123 0.96 12.33 -30.63
C PRO A 123 0.46 13.31 -29.56
N ALA A 124 -0.74 13.85 -29.80
CA ALA A 124 -1.44 14.71 -28.84
C ALA A 124 -2.69 13.99 -28.31
N LEU A 125 -2.62 13.54 -27.05
CA LEU A 125 -3.70 12.83 -26.37
C LEU A 125 -4.73 13.84 -25.84
N LYS A 126 -5.89 13.93 -26.50
CA LYS A 126 -6.98 14.84 -26.13
C LYS A 126 -8.11 14.10 -25.45
N LYS A 127 -8.51 14.53 -24.24
CA LYS A 127 -9.65 13.96 -23.49
C LYS A 127 -9.54 12.44 -23.27
N VAL A 128 -8.33 11.95 -23.00
CA VAL A 128 -8.07 10.52 -22.79
C VAL A 128 -8.13 10.21 -21.29
N LYS A 129 -8.75 9.09 -20.93
CA LYS A 129 -8.76 8.54 -19.57
C LYS A 129 -7.80 7.35 -19.54
N ILE A 130 -6.81 7.42 -18.66
CA ILE A 130 -5.73 6.45 -18.57
C ILE A 130 -5.76 5.87 -17.14
N PRO A 131 -6.40 4.71 -16.95
CA PRO A 131 -6.36 4.00 -15.69
C PRO A 131 -4.94 3.45 -15.47
N PHE A 132 -4.38 3.67 -14.30
CA PHE A 132 -3.06 3.19 -13.97
C PHE A 132 -3.02 2.57 -12.59
N ARG A 133 -1.96 1.79 -12.38
CA ARG A 133 -1.56 1.26 -11.09
C ARG A 133 -0.06 1.35 -10.93
N ILE A 134 0.41 1.42 -9.70
CA ILE A 134 1.81 1.27 -9.33
C ILE A 134 1.90 0.09 -8.37
N GLU A 135 2.70 -0.90 -8.71
CA GLU A 135 2.97 -2.08 -7.88
C GLU A 135 4.43 -2.52 -8.07
N ASP A 136 5.13 -2.79 -6.97
CA ASP A 136 6.51 -3.27 -6.94
C ASP A 136 7.47 -2.46 -7.84
N GLY A 137 7.30 -1.13 -7.84
CA GLY A 137 8.09 -0.22 -8.67
C GLY A 137 7.79 -0.27 -10.17
N ASN A 138 6.64 -0.80 -10.58
CA ASN A 138 6.16 -0.76 -11.97
C ASN A 138 4.92 0.12 -12.05
N VAL A 139 4.93 1.10 -12.95
CA VAL A 139 3.72 1.80 -13.37
C VAL A 139 3.06 1.01 -14.48
N ILE A 140 1.86 0.50 -14.23
CA ILE A 140 1.08 -0.34 -15.13
C ILE A 140 -0.11 0.47 -15.63
N PHE A 141 -0.21 0.66 -16.94
CA PHE A 141 -1.34 1.29 -17.61
C PHE A 141 -2.30 0.22 -18.10
N SER A 142 -3.55 0.26 -17.62
CA SER A 142 -4.60 -0.60 -18.17
C SER A 142 -4.91 -0.16 -19.61
N PRO A 143 -5.34 -1.10 -20.49
CA PRO A 143 -5.70 -0.75 -21.86
C PRO A 143 -6.66 0.45 -21.90
N PHE A 144 -6.27 1.50 -22.62
CA PHE A 144 -7.08 2.70 -22.80
C PHE A 144 -7.14 3.08 -24.27
N GLU A 145 -8.27 3.64 -24.69
CA GLU A 145 -8.47 4.10 -26.05
C GLU A 145 -7.93 5.52 -26.24
N PHE A 146 -7.37 5.77 -27.42
CA PHE A 146 -6.96 7.10 -27.84
C PHE A 146 -7.31 7.35 -29.31
N SER A 147 -7.34 8.62 -29.68
CA SER A 147 -7.53 9.04 -31.07
C SER A 147 -6.62 10.23 -31.36
N VAL A 148 -5.77 10.09 -32.38
CA VAL A 148 -4.85 11.14 -32.83
C VAL A 148 -5.04 11.35 -34.33
N ASN A 149 -5.52 12.52 -34.72
CA ASN A 149 -5.69 12.92 -36.13
C ASN A 149 -6.40 11.86 -37.02
N GLY A 150 -7.47 11.25 -36.50
CA GLY A 150 -8.25 10.24 -37.21
C GLY A 150 -7.76 8.80 -37.03
N VAL A 151 -6.56 8.58 -36.50
CA VAL A 151 -6.06 7.26 -36.12
C VAL A 151 -6.60 6.90 -34.74
N LYS A 152 -7.48 5.91 -34.68
CA LYS A 152 -7.97 5.33 -33.42
C LYS A 152 -7.06 4.19 -32.99
N GLY A 153 -6.85 4.07 -31.68
CA GLY A 153 -6.04 3.00 -31.13
C GLY A 153 -6.31 2.72 -29.67
N THR A 154 -5.66 1.68 -29.18
CA THR A 154 -5.65 1.25 -27.79
C THR A 154 -4.22 1.06 -27.36
N MET A 155 -3.87 1.53 -26.16
CA MET A 155 -2.53 1.36 -25.60
C MET A 155 -2.63 0.81 -24.18
N GLY A 156 -1.72 -0.08 -23.82
CA GLY A 156 -1.58 -0.62 -22.46
C GLY A 156 -0.18 -1.17 -22.24
N GLY A 157 0.22 -1.36 -20.99
CA GLY A 157 1.55 -1.90 -20.70
C GLY A 157 2.12 -1.42 -19.38
N LYS A 158 3.45 -1.48 -19.24
CA LYS A 158 4.15 -1.11 -18.02
C LYS A 158 5.46 -0.36 -18.27
N VAL A 159 5.86 0.40 -17.25
CA VAL A 159 7.14 1.09 -17.15
C VAL A 159 7.73 0.77 -15.78
N GLY A 160 8.97 0.28 -15.73
CA GLY A 160 9.68 -0.02 -14.49
C GLY A 160 10.45 1.19 -13.95
N LEU A 161 10.78 1.17 -12.65
CA LEU A 161 11.68 2.13 -12.00
C LEU A 161 13.10 2.15 -12.62
N ASP A 162 13.52 1.05 -13.24
CA ASP A 162 14.75 0.93 -14.02
C ASP A 162 14.67 1.63 -15.39
N GLN A 163 13.54 2.30 -15.68
CA GLN A 163 13.21 2.93 -16.95
C GLN A 163 13.11 1.94 -18.11
N THR A 164 12.89 0.66 -17.84
CA THR A 164 12.52 -0.32 -18.87
C THR A 164 11.04 -0.16 -19.20
N VAL A 165 10.74 -0.05 -20.49
CA VAL A 165 9.38 0.01 -21.01
C VAL A 165 8.97 -1.33 -21.62
N ASP A 166 7.71 -1.69 -21.46
CA ASP A 166 7.08 -2.85 -22.10
C ASP A 166 5.60 -2.53 -22.31
N TYR A 167 5.26 -2.01 -23.48
CA TYR A 167 3.89 -1.63 -23.81
C TYR A 167 3.52 -1.96 -25.24
N ASP A 168 2.21 -2.05 -25.38
CA ASP A 168 1.49 -2.56 -26.52
C ASP A 168 0.56 -1.45 -27.03
N ILE A 169 0.68 -1.09 -28.32
CA ILE A 169 -0.22 -0.17 -29.02
C ILE A 169 -0.91 -0.90 -30.18
N ALA A 170 -2.24 -0.91 -30.20
CA ALA A 170 -3.05 -1.32 -31.34
C ALA A 170 -3.59 -0.06 -32.02
N MET A 171 -3.48 0.06 -33.33
CA MET A 171 -4.03 1.21 -34.05
C MET A 171 -4.57 0.84 -35.42
N SER A 172 -5.61 1.56 -35.86
CA SER A 172 -6.14 1.49 -37.21
C SER A 172 -5.65 2.71 -37.99
N VAL A 173 -4.69 2.50 -38.89
CA VAL A 173 -4.07 3.59 -39.67
C VAL A 173 -4.65 3.59 -41.08
N PRO A 174 -5.23 4.70 -41.56
CA PRO A 174 -5.65 4.81 -42.96
C PRO A 174 -4.47 4.59 -43.90
N ARG A 175 -4.65 3.79 -44.95
CA ARG A 175 -3.58 3.45 -45.91
C ARG A 175 -2.94 4.70 -46.53
N GLY A 176 -3.72 5.75 -46.76
CA GLY A 176 -3.22 7.04 -47.28
C GLY A 176 -2.40 7.87 -46.27
N ALA A 177 -2.42 7.52 -44.98
CA ALA A 177 -1.63 8.16 -43.93
C ALA A 177 -0.29 7.45 -43.66
N LEU A 178 -0.03 6.33 -44.35
CA LEU A 178 1.24 5.61 -44.30
C LEU A 178 2.11 6.11 -45.45
N GLY A 179 2.94 7.12 -45.19
CA GLY A 179 3.82 7.69 -46.21
C GLY A 179 4.88 6.69 -46.66
N LYS A 180 5.92 6.51 -45.83
CA LYS A 180 6.98 5.51 -46.04
C LYS A 180 6.61 4.11 -45.52
N GLY A 181 5.47 3.99 -44.83
CA GLY A 181 4.97 2.71 -44.31
C GLY A 181 4.57 1.68 -45.37
N ALA A 182 4.66 1.98 -46.68
CA ALA A 182 4.34 1.02 -47.75
C ALA A 182 5.23 -0.24 -47.72
N GLU A 183 6.51 -0.11 -47.34
CA GLU A 183 7.41 -1.26 -47.16
C GLU A 183 7.00 -2.09 -45.94
N VAL A 184 6.58 -1.42 -44.86
CA VAL A 184 6.02 -2.05 -43.65
C VAL A 184 4.72 -2.77 -43.99
N LEU A 185 3.88 -2.22 -44.87
CA LEU A 185 2.68 -2.90 -45.37
C LEU A 185 3.03 -4.19 -46.09
N GLY A 186 4.05 -4.19 -46.97
CA GLY A 186 4.49 -5.42 -47.63
C GLY A 186 4.95 -6.50 -46.65
N GLN A 187 5.67 -6.11 -45.59
CA GLN A 187 6.08 -7.03 -44.53
C GLN A 187 4.89 -7.55 -43.72
N LEU A 188 3.93 -6.68 -43.37
CA LEU A 188 2.73 -7.06 -42.64
C LEU A 188 1.82 -7.97 -43.49
N GLU A 189 1.63 -7.65 -44.78
CA GLU A 189 0.85 -8.45 -45.74
C GLU A 189 1.50 -9.83 -45.96
N SER A 190 2.83 -9.92 -45.98
CA SER A 190 3.55 -11.20 -46.14
C SER A 190 3.36 -12.17 -44.96
N ASN A 191 3.04 -11.63 -43.78
CA ASN A 191 2.78 -12.40 -42.56
C ASN A 191 1.28 -12.76 -42.39
N LEU A 192 0.41 -12.33 -43.31
CA LEU A 192 -1.02 -12.69 -43.27
C LEU A 192 -1.26 -14.09 -43.84
N PRO A 193 -2.28 -14.81 -43.32
CA PRO A 193 -2.77 -16.01 -43.98
C PRO A 193 -3.21 -15.72 -45.43
N LYS A 194 -2.92 -16.65 -46.34
CA LYS A 194 -3.31 -16.54 -47.76
C LYS A 194 -4.82 -16.29 -47.88
N GLY A 195 -5.19 -15.22 -48.58
CA GLY A 195 -6.59 -14.83 -48.81
C GLY A 195 -7.11 -13.71 -47.88
N VAL A 196 -6.29 -13.20 -46.96
CA VAL A 196 -6.64 -12.04 -46.12
C VAL A 196 -5.94 -10.79 -46.66
N SER A 197 -6.73 -9.81 -47.15
CA SER A 197 -6.21 -8.51 -47.59
C SER A 197 -6.43 -7.44 -46.53
N LEU A 198 -5.47 -6.53 -46.40
CA LEU A 198 -5.63 -5.32 -45.58
C LEU A 198 -6.54 -4.33 -46.33
N GLY A 199 -7.55 -3.81 -45.65
CA GLY A 199 -8.54 -2.88 -46.21
C GLY A 199 -8.00 -1.46 -46.39
N ALA A 200 -8.92 -0.49 -46.50
CA ALA A 200 -8.57 0.94 -46.54
C ALA A 200 -7.96 1.43 -45.21
N GLU A 201 -8.31 0.78 -44.10
CA GLU A 201 -7.65 0.95 -42.82
C GLU A 201 -6.80 -0.28 -42.49
N ILE A 202 -5.60 -0.02 -42.00
CA ILE A 202 -4.59 -1.02 -41.71
C ILE A 202 -4.51 -1.22 -40.19
N PRO A 203 -4.87 -2.39 -39.67
CA PRO A 203 -4.71 -2.72 -38.26
C PRO A 203 -3.24 -3.04 -37.93
N ILE A 204 -2.55 -2.12 -37.27
CA ILE A 204 -1.15 -2.24 -36.86
C ILE A 204 -1.09 -2.49 -35.35
N GLY A 205 -0.45 -3.60 -34.96
CA GLY A 205 0.01 -3.84 -33.61
C GLY A 205 1.45 -3.34 -33.48
N VAL A 206 1.78 -2.74 -32.35
CA VAL A 206 3.11 -2.22 -32.04
C VAL A 206 3.49 -2.72 -30.66
N ARG A 207 4.61 -3.44 -30.59
CA ARG A 207 5.24 -3.80 -29.32
C ARG A 207 6.45 -2.92 -29.10
N VAL A 208 6.50 -2.25 -27.95
CA VAL A 208 7.64 -1.44 -27.54
C VAL A 208 8.24 -2.05 -26.29
N SER A 209 9.54 -2.36 -26.33
CA SER A 209 10.23 -3.03 -25.24
C SER A 209 11.67 -2.50 -25.02
N GLY A 210 12.24 -2.71 -23.85
CA GLY A 210 13.62 -2.35 -23.52
C GLY A 210 13.79 -0.97 -22.88
N PRO A 211 15.01 -0.40 -22.84
CA PRO A 211 15.27 0.86 -22.14
C PRO A 211 14.53 2.05 -22.78
N ALA A 212 13.89 2.91 -21.97
CA ALA A 212 13.10 4.04 -22.46
C ALA A 212 13.85 5.01 -23.38
N LYS A 213 15.17 5.15 -23.20
CA LYS A 213 16.05 5.99 -24.04
C LYS A 213 16.36 5.35 -25.39
N ALA A 214 16.32 4.02 -25.49
CA ALA A 214 16.65 3.27 -26.69
C ALA A 214 15.69 2.06 -26.85
N PRO A 215 14.39 2.31 -27.02
CA PRO A 215 13.40 1.24 -27.05
C PRO A 215 13.50 0.44 -28.36
N LYS A 216 13.22 -0.85 -28.28
CA LYS A 216 12.98 -1.72 -29.43
C LYS A 216 11.51 -1.59 -29.82
N VAL A 217 11.23 -1.26 -31.08
CA VAL A 217 9.87 -1.10 -31.62
C VAL A 217 9.66 -2.17 -32.69
N GLU A 218 8.65 -3.01 -32.49
CA GLU A 218 8.28 -4.10 -33.39
C GLU A 218 6.85 -3.88 -33.89
N LEU A 219 6.62 -4.14 -35.18
CA LEU A 219 5.31 -3.97 -35.82
C LEU A 219 4.73 -5.34 -36.18
N THR A 220 3.44 -5.52 -35.91
CA THR A 220 2.67 -6.74 -36.19
C THR A 220 1.28 -6.39 -36.71
N VAL A 221 0.48 -7.40 -37.09
CA VAL A 221 -0.92 -7.19 -37.48
C VAL A 221 -1.81 -7.27 -36.24
N ALA A 222 -2.73 -6.31 -36.05
CA ALA A 222 -3.45 -6.17 -34.78
C ALA A 222 -4.43 -7.32 -34.43
N LYS A 223 -4.70 -8.28 -35.33
CA LYS A 223 -5.59 -9.43 -35.03
C LYS A 223 -4.99 -10.37 -33.98
N ASP A 224 -3.68 -10.63 -34.04
CA ASP A 224 -2.98 -11.35 -32.97
C ASP A 224 -2.88 -10.50 -31.70
N PHE A 225 -2.85 -9.18 -31.88
CA PHE A 225 -2.68 -8.21 -30.82
C PHE A 225 -3.91 -8.01 -29.94
N ALA A 226 -5.12 -8.02 -30.50
CA ALA A 226 -6.35 -7.95 -29.71
C ALA A 226 -6.48 -9.13 -28.74
N ASN A 227 -5.99 -10.32 -29.14
CA ASN A 227 -5.90 -11.49 -28.26
C ASN A 227 -4.77 -11.34 -27.22
N GLN A 228 -3.62 -10.77 -27.60
CA GLN A 228 -2.52 -10.48 -26.68
C GLN A 228 -2.89 -9.43 -25.62
N LEU A 229 -3.62 -8.36 -25.99
CA LEU A 229 -4.10 -7.34 -25.07
C LEU A 229 -5.14 -7.88 -24.07
N ARG A 230 -6.05 -8.76 -24.52
CA ARG A 230 -6.96 -9.46 -23.61
C ARG A 230 -6.19 -10.36 -22.65
N GLY A 231 -5.23 -11.15 -23.16
CA GLY A 231 -4.38 -12.00 -22.33
C GLY A 231 -3.55 -11.20 -21.32
N TYR A 232 -2.99 -10.05 -21.69
CA TYR A 232 -2.26 -9.16 -20.79
C TYR A 232 -3.17 -8.56 -19.70
N ALA A 233 -4.38 -8.12 -20.07
CA ALA A 233 -5.36 -7.61 -19.12
C ALA A 233 -5.82 -8.70 -18.14
N GLU A 234 -6.12 -9.91 -18.64
CA GLU A 234 -6.52 -11.06 -17.83
C GLU A 234 -5.39 -11.54 -16.90
N GLN A 235 -4.16 -11.66 -17.43
CA GLN A 235 -2.99 -12.08 -16.67
C GLN A 235 -2.65 -11.08 -15.57
N LYS A 236 -2.71 -9.77 -15.84
CA LYS A 236 -2.46 -8.75 -14.82
C LYS A 236 -3.57 -8.69 -13.78
N VAL A 237 -4.84 -8.83 -14.17
CA VAL A 237 -5.95 -8.94 -13.21
C VAL A 237 -5.81 -10.16 -12.30
N GLN A 238 -5.32 -11.30 -12.81
CA GLN A 238 -5.07 -12.50 -12.01
C GLN A 238 -3.84 -12.38 -11.09
N GLU A 239 -2.73 -11.84 -11.59
CA GLU A 239 -1.51 -11.61 -10.81
C GLU A 239 -1.76 -10.63 -9.66
N ILE A 240 -2.53 -9.57 -9.93
CA ILE A 240 -3.04 -8.62 -8.94
C ILE A 240 -3.87 -9.33 -7.86
N LYS A 241 -4.84 -10.15 -8.23
CA LYS A 241 -5.70 -10.83 -7.25
C LYS A 241 -4.88 -11.75 -6.35
N SER A 242 -3.95 -12.50 -6.94
CA SER A 242 -3.06 -13.40 -6.21
C SER A 242 -2.10 -12.66 -5.27
N GLN A 243 -1.52 -11.54 -5.70
CA GLN A 243 -0.61 -10.75 -4.85
C GLN A 243 -1.34 -9.97 -3.75
N VAL A 244 -2.57 -9.49 -4.02
CA VAL A 244 -3.43 -8.86 -3.00
C VAL A 244 -3.82 -9.89 -1.95
N GLU A 245 -4.17 -11.12 -2.34
CA GLU A 245 -4.46 -12.20 -1.39
C GLU A 245 -3.23 -12.56 -0.54
N SER A 246 -2.03 -12.64 -1.13
CA SER A 246 -0.78 -12.91 -0.41
C SER A 246 -0.40 -11.79 0.57
N LYS A 247 -0.43 -10.53 0.13
CA LYS A 247 -0.05 -9.37 0.96
C LYS A 247 -1.09 -9.08 2.06
N VAL A 248 -2.38 -9.39 1.84
CA VAL A 248 -3.43 -9.34 2.88
C VAL A 248 -3.22 -10.43 3.94
N GLN A 249 -2.76 -11.63 3.54
CA GLN A 249 -2.42 -12.68 4.51
C GLN A 249 -1.16 -12.34 5.30
N GLU A 250 -0.13 -11.79 4.67
CA GLU A 250 1.10 -11.34 5.36
C GLU A 250 0.83 -10.16 6.32
N ALA A 251 0.02 -9.19 5.91
CA ALA A 251 -0.38 -8.07 6.77
C ALA A 251 -1.25 -8.52 7.95
N LYS A 252 -2.10 -9.54 7.77
CA LYS A 252 -2.84 -10.17 8.88
C LYS A 252 -1.93 -10.93 9.83
N VAL A 253 -0.92 -11.63 9.33
CA VAL A 253 0.03 -12.37 10.18
C VAL A 253 0.91 -11.42 11.01
N GLU A 254 1.34 -10.29 10.45
CA GLU A 254 2.16 -9.33 11.18
C GLU A 254 1.33 -8.50 12.18
N ALA A 255 0.08 -8.15 11.84
CA ALA A 255 -0.87 -7.56 12.78
C ALA A 255 -1.22 -8.53 13.91
N GLN A 256 -1.40 -9.82 13.61
CA GLN A 256 -1.66 -10.86 14.61
C GLN A 256 -0.46 -11.05 15.55
N LYS A 257 0.78 -11.00 15.06
CA LYS A 257 1.98 -11.04 15.92
C LYS A 257 2.05 -9.88 16.91
N GLN A 258 1.68 -8.67 16.49
CA GLN A 258 1.67 -7.50 17.38
C GLN A 258 0.53 -7.57 18.42
N ILE A 259 -0.60 -8.16 18.04
CA ILE A 259 -1.71 -8.48 18.95
C ILE A 259 -1.29 -9.54 19.97
N ASP A 260 -0.67 -10.63 19.52
CA ASP A 260 -0.22 -11.72 20.37
C ASP A 260 0.90 -11.27 21.33
N ALA A 261 1.81 -10.40 20.88
CA ALA A 261 2.85 -9.81 21.72
C ALA A 261 2.27 -8.86 22.79
N SER A 262 1.24 -8.08 22.46
CA SER A 262 0.56 -7.20 23.41
C SER A 262 -0.27 -7.99 24.43
N LEU A 263 -0.88 -9.09 24.02
CA LEU A 263 -1.56 -10.05 24.90
C LEU A 263 -0.57 -10.74 25.85
N ALA A 264 0.58 -11.19 25.36
CA ALA A 264 1.63 -11.80 26.16
C ALA A 264 2.20 -10.83 27.21
N GLN A 265 2.37 -9.55 26.86
CA GLN A 265 2.79 -8.52 27.82
C GLN A 265 1.73 -8.26 28.89
N ALA A 266 0.45 -8.17 28.51
CA ALA A 266 -0.66 -8.01 29.46
C ALA A 266 -0.81 -9.22 30.41
N GLU A 267 -0.59 -10.44 29.92
CA GLU A 267 -0.58 -11.66 30.72
C GLU A 267 0.62 -11.71 31.68
N ALA A 268 1.80 -11.28 31.25
CA ALA A 268 2.98 -11.16 32.12
C ALA A 268 2.79 -10.12 33.24
N GLU A 269 2.15 -8.99 32.93
CA GLU A 269 1.83 -7.96 33.92
C GLU A 269 0.74 -8.41 34.90
N ALA A 270 -0.30 -9.09 34.41
CA ALA A 270 -1.31 -9.75 35.24
C ALA A 270 -0.70 -10.82 36.17
N ALA A 271 0.26 -11.61 35.69
CA ALA A 271 0.99 -12.59 36.50
C ALA A 271 1.83 -11.90 37.60
N LYS A 272 2.46 -10.76 37.29
CA LYS A 272 3.23 -9.98 38.25
C LYS A 272 2.35 -9.40 39.36
N ILE A 273 1.17 -8.88 39.03
CA ILE A 273 0.18 -8.37 40.01
C ILE A 273 -0.24 -9.48 40.98
N ARG A 274 -0.53 -10.68 40.45
CA ARG A 274 -0.90 -11.85 41.26
C ARG A 274 0.25 -12.34 42.15
N ALA A 275 1.48 -12.36 41.61
CA ALA A 275 2.67 -12.76 42.36
C ALA A 275 2.96 -11.81 43.53
N GLN A 276 2.89 -10.49 43.29
CA GLN A 276 3.07 -9.48 44.33
C GLN A 276 2.00 -9.55 45.41
N ALA A 277 0.74 -9.77 45.01
CA ALA A 277 -0.35 -9.97 45.97
C ALA A 277 -0.14 -11.22 46.82
N LYS A 278 0.30 -12.33 46.21
CA LYS A 278 0.60 -13.57 46.91
C LYS A 278 1.73 -13.38 47.93
N GLU A 279 2.83 -12.74 47.54
CA GLU A 279 3.96 -12.42 48.42
C GLU A 279 3.53 -11.51 49.59
N GLN A 280 2.70 -10.51 49.33
CA GLN A 280 2.15 -9.63 50.37
C GLN A 280 1.23 -10.38 51.35
N THR A 281 0.42 -11.32 50.85
CA THR A 281 -0.44 -12.13 51.71
C THR A 281 0.33 -13.17 52.51
N GLU A 282 1.39 -13.77 51.96
CA GLU A 282 2.27 -14.69 52.68
C GLU A 282 2.95 -13.98 53.85
N ARG A 283 3.51 -12.79 53.62
CA ARG A 283 4.08 -11.95 54.71
C ARG A 283 3.04 -11.57 55.77
N LEU A 284 1.83 -11.20 55.36
CA LEU A 284 0.76 -10.85 56.29
C LEU A 284 0.36 -12.04 57.18
N LEU A 285 0.30 -13.25 56.61
CA LEU A 285 -0.02 -14.47 57.33
C LEU A 285 1.13 -14.91 58.26
N GLU A 286 2.38 -14.78 57.82
CA GLU A 286 3.56 -15.05 58.65
C GLU A 286 3.63 -14.10 59.86
N GLU A 287 3.41 -12.80 59.66
CA GLU A 287 3.38 -11.81 60.74
C GLU A 287 2.23 -12.07 61.73
N ALA A 288 1.05 -12.45 61.23
CA ALA A 288 -0.10 -12.78 62.05
C ALA A 288 0.16 -14.05 62.88
N GLN A 289 0.76 -15.07 62.26
CA GLN A 289 1.13 -16.32 62.93
C GLN A 289 2.17 -16.08 64.03
N ALA A 290 3.22 -15.30 63.74
CA ALA A 290 4.24 -14.95 64.74
C ALA A 290 3.65 -14.21 65.95
N LYS A 291 2.69 -13.30 65.72
CA LYS A 291 1.97 -12.59 66.80
C LYS A 291 1.03 -13.52 67.57
N ALA A 292 0.34 -14.42 66.89
CA ALA A 292 -0.51 -15.43 67.50
C ALA A 292 0.29 -16.37 68.40
N ASP A 293 1.44 -16.87 67.94
CA ASP A 293 2.32 -17.76 68.68
C ASP A 293 2.92 -17.06 69.91
N ALA A 294 3.31 -15.79 69.78
CA ALA A 294 3.80 -14.99 70.91
C ALA A 294 2.72 -14.79 72.00
N LEU A 295 1.47 -14.51 71.62
CA LEU A 295 0.35 -14.36 72.55
C LEU A 295 0.06 -15.65 73.33
N VAL A 296 0.12 -16.80 72.66
CA VAL A 296 -0.09 -18.11 73.29
C VAL A 296 1.08 -18.47 74.22
N ALA A 297 2.32 -18.20 73.80
CA ALA A 297 3.52 -18.46 74.60
C ALA A 297 3.57 -17.61 75.88
N GLU A 298 3.22 -16.31 75.81
CA GLU A 298 3.21 -15.43 76.97
C GLU A 298 2.14 -15.87 78.00
N ALA A 299 0.96 -16.27 77.53
CA ALA A 299 -0.15 -16.66 78.39
C ALA A 299 0.01 -18.07 79.01
N ALA A 300 0.80 -18.96 78.40
CA ALA A 300 1.11 -20.28 78.94
C ALA A 300 1.81 -20.22 80.31
N THR A 301 2.55 -19.13 80.58
CA THR A 301 3.23 -18.90 81.87
C THR A 301 2.28 -18.44 83.00
N LYS A 302 1.05 -18.03 82.66
CA LYS A 302 0.08 -17.40 83.57
C LYS A 302 -1.09 -18.32 83.97
N GLY A 303 -1.06 -19.60 83.58
CA GLY A 303 -2.02 -20.65 83.98
C GLY A 303 -3.03 -21.06 82.89
N ALA A 304 -3.67 -22.23 83.07
CA ALA A 304 -4.47 -22.90 82.03
C ALA A 304 -5.67 -22.07 81.49
N LEU A 305 -6.32 -21.26 82.35
CA LEU A 305 -7.40 -20.36 81.96
C LEU A 305 -6.90 -19.20 81.09
N ALA A 306 -5.70 -18.67 81.36
CA ALA A 306 -5.09 -17.61 80.55
C ALA A 306 -4.66 -18.15 79.17
N GLY A 307 -4.14 -19.38 79.10
CA GLY A 307 -3.81 -20.05 77.84
C GLY A 307 -5.00 -20.26 76.91
N PHE A 308 -6.18 -20.61 77.45
CA PHE A 308 -7.40 -20.76 76.65
C PHE A 308 -7.89 -19.42 76.07
N ALA A 309 -7.85 -18.34 76.87
CA ALA A 309 -8.21 -17.00 76.41
C ALA A 309 -7.25 -16.48 75.32
N ALA A 310 -5.95 -16.71 75.47
CA ALA A 310 -4.95 -16.33 74.48
C ALA A 310 -5.07 -17.13 73.18
N LYS A 311 -5.39 -18.43 73.27
CA LYS A 311 -5.65 -19.26 72.08
C LYS A 311 -6.84 -18.74 71.27
N LYS A 312 -7.94 -18.37 71.93
CA LYS A 312 -9.11 -17.77 71.26
C LYS A 312 -8.80 -16.41 70.61
N ALA A 313 -7.94 -15.60 71.25
CA ALA A 313 -7.49 -14.33 70.68
C ALA A 313 -6.55 -14.54 69.47
N ALA A 314 -5.67 -15.53 69.54
CA ALA A 314 -4.80 -15.95 68.45
C ALA A 314 -5.59 -16.50 67.24
N ASP A 315 -6.61 -17.32 67.48
CA ASP A 315 -7.50 -17.84 66.43
C ASP A 315 -8.22 -16.69 65.70
N LYS A 316 -8.73 -15.70 66.45
CA LYS A 316 -9.38 -14.52 65.87
C LYS A 316 -8.42 -13.65 65.07
N LEU A 317 -7.18 -13.47 65.54
CA LEU A 317 -6.14 -12.74 64.83
C LEU A 317 -5.81 -13.40 63.48
N MET A 318 -5.71 -14.73 63.47
CA MET A 318 -5.48 -15.52 62.25
C MET A 318 -6.67 -15.48 61.29
N GLU A 319 -7.89 -15.47 61.81
CA GLU A 319 -9.12 -15.35 61.01
C GLU A 319 -9.21 -13.98 60.32
N GLU A 320 -8.90 -12.90 61.03
CA GLU A 320 -8.85 -11.55 60.46
C GLU A 320 -7.73 -11.40 59.42
N ALA A 321 -6.56 -11.99 59.67
CA ALA A 321 -5.46 -12.00 58.70
C ALA A 321 -5.80 -12.77 57.42
N ARG A 322 -6.45 -13.94 57.53
CA ARG A 322 -6.96 -14.70 56.39
C ARG A 322 -8.03 -13.94 55.61
N SER A 323 -8.95 -13.27 56.31
CA SER A 323 -9.96 -12.44 55.66
C SER A 323 -9.34 -11.28 54.87
N ARG A 324 -8.32 -10.62 55.42
CA ARG A 324 -7.60 -9.54 54.71
C ARG A 324 -6.78 -10.08 53.54
N ALA A 325 -6.13 -11.23 53.69
CA ALA A 325 -5.40 -11.90 52.62
C ALA A 325 -6.32 -12.25 51.45
N ASN A 326 -7.51 -12.80 51.72
CA ASN A 326 -8.50 -13.11 50.69
C ASN A 326 -8.99 -11.85 49.95
N GLY A 327 -9.13 -10.72 50.65
CA GLY A 327 -9.45 -9.42 50.05
C GLY A 327 -8.37 -8.93 49.08
N ILE A 328 -7.10 -8.99 49.49
CA ILE A 328 -5.95 -8.58 48.68
C ILE A 328 -5.84 -9.44 47.42
N LEU A 329 -5.99 -10.77 47.54
CA LEU A 329 -5.98 -11.70 46.40
C LEU A 329 -7.14 -11.41 45.43
N SER A 330 -8.35 -11.19 45.95
CA SER A 330 -9.52 -10.89 45.12
C SER A 330 -9.40 -9.56 44.37
N GLU A 331 -8.85 -8.52 45.00
CA GLU A 331 -8.58 -7.24 44.32
C GLU A 331 -7.48 -7.37 43.27
N ALA A 332 -6.43 -8.12 43.56
CA ALA A 332 -5.34 -8.39 42.62
C ALA A 332 -5.85 -9.17 41.40
N ASP A 333 -6.71 -10.16 41.60
CA ASP A 333 -7.35 -10.91 40.51
C ASP A 333 -8.24 -10.02 39.65
N ARG A 334 -9.06 -9.15 40.26
CA ARG A 334 -9.87 -8.17 39.51
C ARG A 334 -9.02 -7.22 38.68
N LYS A 335 -7.90 -6.74 39.22
CA LYS A 335 -6.96 -5.86 38.50
C LYS A 335 -6.27 -6.61 37.36
N ALA A 336 -5.78 -7.82 37.62
CA ALA A 336 -5.16 -8.68 36.61
C ALA A 336 -6.12 -8.99 35.45
N GLU A 337 -7.38 -9.31 35.75
CA GLU A 337 -8.41 -9.54 34.74
C GLU A 337 -8.76 -8.28 33.94
N ALA A 338 -8.78 -7.11 34.57
CA ALA A 338 -9.03 -5.84 33.88
C ALA A 338 -7.93 -5.52 32.86
N VAL A 339 -6.66 -5.72 33.22
CA VAL A 339 -5.50 -5.52 32.34
C VAL A 339 -5.58 -6.41 31.09
N VAL A 340 -5.87 -7.70 31.28
CA VAL A 340 -6.02 -8.65 30.16
C VAL A 340 -7.25 -8.33 29.30
N ARG A 341 -8.36 -7.91 29.91
CA ARG A 341 -9.59 -7.56 29.20
C ARG A 341 -9.43 -6.29 28.36
N GLU A 342 -8.73 -5.29 28.88
CA GLU A 342 -8.44 -4.06 28.16
C GLU A 342 -7.55 -4.35 26.93
N ALA A 343 -6.51 -5.17 27.10
CA ALA A 343 -5.66 -5.62 25.98
C ALA A 343 -6.46 -6.38 24.91
N LYS A 344 -7.36 -7.29 25.32
CA LYS A 344 -8.27 -7.99 24.38
C LYS A 344 -9.19 -7.02 23.63
N SER A 345 -9.77 -6.04 24.32
CA SER A 345 -10.67 -5.06 23.69
C SER A 345 -9.97 -4.17 22.66
N LYS A 346 -8.72 -3.78 22.91
CA LYS A 346 -7.89 -3.02 21.97
C LYS A 346 -7.45 -3.84 20.75
N SER A 347 -7.45 -5.18 20.84
CA SER A 347 -7.11 -6.08 19.73
C SER A 347 -8.25 -6.38 18.75
N GLN A 348 -9.50 -6.03 19.10
CA GLN A 348 -10.70 -6.32 18.30
C GLN A 348 -11.21 -5.12 17.48
N LEU A 349 -10.50 -3.99 17.50
CA LEU A 349 -10.81 -2.74 16.76
C LEU A 349 -9.92 -2.59 15.53
#